data_AF-A0A922DGV9-F1
#
_entry.id   AF-A0A922DGV9-F1
#
_cell.length_a   1.000
_cell.length_b   1.000
_cell.length_c   1.000
_cell.angle_alpha   90.00
_cell.angle_beta   90.00
_cell.angle_gamma   90.00
#
_symmetry.space_group_name_H-M   'P 1'
#
loop_
_entity.id
_entity.type
_entity.pdbx_description
1 polymer ?
#
loop_
_entity_poly.entity_id
_entity_poly.type
_entity_poly.pdbx_seq_one_letter_code
_entity_poly.pdbx_strand_id
1 'polypeptide(L)'
;MAGVDHLATERSKACFDVEEMKVVWAGSRHTLELSDRISRLVASDPAFRKDNRAMLSRKDLFKNTLRKATYAWKRIIELRLSEEEASKLRFYVDEPAFTDLHWGMFVPAIKGQGTEEQQQKWLPLAYKMQIIGCYAQTELGHGSNVQGLETTATFDPQTDEFIIHSPTLTSSKWWPGGLGKVSTHAVVYARLITAGQDYGVHGFIVQLRSLDDHLPLPGITVGDIGMKFGSGAYNTMDNGVLRFDHVRIPRDQMLMRVSQVTREGKFVQSNVPRQLVYGTMVYVRQTIVADASCALSRAVCIATRYSAVRRQFGSQNGGVETQVIDYKTQQSRLFPLLASAYAFRFVGEWLKWLYTDVTQRLQANDFSTLPEAHACTAGLKSLTTTATAVRDNY
;
A
#
# COMPACT_ATOMS: atom_id res chain seq x y z
N MET A 1 -30.02 -4.58 -29.24
CA MET A 1 -29.94 -5.65 -28.22
C MET A 1 -29.04 -5.21 -27.06
N ALA A 2 -29.38 -4.10 -26.40
CA ALA A 2 -28.62 -3.62 -25.24
C ALA A 2 -29.36 -4.05 -23.97
N GLY A 3 -28.66 -4.70 -23.03
CA GLY A 3 -29.18 -5.05 -21.70
C GLY A 3 -29.61 -6.50 -21.49
N VAL A 4 -29.46 -7.41 -22.46
CA VAL A 4 -29.75 -8.84 -22.25
C VAL A 4 -28.65 -9.48 -21.40
N ASP A 5 -29.04 -10.16 -20.33
CA ASP A 5 -28.12 -10.93 -19.50
C ASP A 5 -27.88 -12.33 -20.08
N HIS A 6 -26.81 -12.47 -20.86
CA HIS A 6 -26.43 -13.74 -21.48
C HIS A 6 -25.96 -14.82 -20.49
N LEU A 7 -25.80 -14.49 -19.21
CA LEU A 7 -25.44 -15.43 -18.16
C LEU A 7 -26.62 -15.76 -17.23
N ALA A 8 -27.85 -15.34 -17.54
CA ALA A 8 -29.04 -15.57 -16.71
C ALA A 8 -29.27 -17.07 -16.42
N THR A 9 -29.08 -17.93 -17.43
CA THR A 9 -29.20 -19.40 -17.28
C THR A 9 -28.16 -19.98 -16.32
N GLU A 10 -26.94 -19.43 -16.26
CA GLU A 10 -25.96 -19.88 -15.27
C GLU A 10 -26.30 -19.37 -13.87
N ARG A 11 -26.78 -18.13 -13.76
CA ARG A 11 -27.21 -17.55 -12.48
C ARG A 11 -28.39 -18.32 -11.87
N SER A 12 -29.33 -18.81 -12.69
CA SER A 12 -30.47 -19.59 -12.19
C SER A 12 -30.11 -20.97 -11.66
N LYS A 13 -28.90 -21.47 -11.92
CA LYS A 13 -28.41 -22.76 -11.39
C LYS A 13 -27.86 -22.64 -9.96
N ALA A 14 -27.77 -21.44 -9.39
CA ALA A 14 -27.24 -21.25 -8.04
C ALA A 14 -28.11 -21.97 -7.00
N CYS A 15 -27.48 -22.77 -6.14
CA CYS A 15 -28.15 -23.48 -5.03
C CYS A 15 -28.07 -22.70 -3.71
N PHE A 16 -27.82 -21.39 -3.76
CA PHE A 16 -27.70 -20.50 -2.61
C PHE A 16 -28.11 -19.07 -3.01
N ASP A 17 -28.47 -18.25 -2.03
CA ASP A 17 -28.78 -16.83 -2.25
C ASP A 17 -27.50 -16.01 -2.43
N VAL A 18 -27.33 -15.42 -3.61
CA VAL A 18 -26.18 -14.59 -3.93
C VAL A 18 -26.13 -13.29 -3.12
N GLU A 19 -27.27 -12.74 -2.70
CA GLU A 19 -27.31 -11.51 -1.91
C GLU A 19 -26.76 -11.73 -0.50
N GLU A 20 -27.06 -12.88 0.11
CA GLU A 20 -26.47 -13.27 1.40
C GLU A 20 -24.96 -13.57 1.24
N MET A 21 -24.56 -14.20 0.13
CA MET A 21 -23.13 -14.44 -0.15
C MET A 21 -22.32 -13.15 -0.34
N LYS A 22 -22.94 -12.08 -0.86
CA LYS A 22 -22.30 -10.75 -0.94
C LYS A 22 -22.00 -10.19 0.46
N VAL A 23 -22.88 -10.41 1.43
CA VAL A 23 -22.68 -9.98 2.82
C VAL A 23 -21.50 -10.73 3.42
N VAL A 24 -21.44 -12.05 3.24
CA VAL A 24 -20.30 -12.88 3.68
C VAL A 24 -18.99 -12.39 3.07
N TRP A 25 -18.95 -12.11 1.77
CA TRP A 25 -17.75 -11.58 1.12
C TRP A 25 -17.37 -10.19 1.66
N ALA A 26 -18.34 -9.30 1.85
CA ALA A 26 -18.08 -7.96 2.37
C ALA A 26 -17.65 -7.95 3.84
N GLY A 27 -18.03 -8.97 4.61
CA GLY A 27 -17.78 -9.11 6.05
C GLY A 27 -18.87 -8.49 6.93
N SER A 28 -19.69 -7.59 6.38
CA SER A 28 -20.89 -7.05 7.05
C SER A 28 -21.84 -6.38 6.05
N ARG A 29 -23.11 -6.21 6.43
CA ARG A 29 -24.09 -5.46 5.60
C ARG A 29 -23.68 -4.00 5.42
N HIS A 30 -23.20 -3.36 6.49
CA HIS A 30 -22.67 -1.99 6.43
C HIS A 30 -21.55 -1.85 5.40
N THR A 31 -20.55 -2.74 5.44
CA THR A 31 -19.44 -2.72 4.49
C THR A 31 -19.92 -2.99 3.06
N LEU A 32 -20.91 -3.87 2.86
CA LEU A 32 -21.48 -4.13 1.54
C LEU A 32 -22.16 -2.88 0.96
N GLU A 33 -23.05 -2.25 1.72
CA GLU A 33 -23.78 -1.04 1.32
C GLU A 33 -22.83 0.12 1.00
N LEU A 34 -21.84 0.32 1.87
CA LEU A 34 -20.81 1.33 1.68
C LEU A 34 -20.03 1.10 0.38
N SER A 35 -19.58 -0.15 0.17
CA SER A 35 -18.76 -0.52 -0.98
C SER A 35 -19.56 -0.44 -2.28
N ASP A 36 -20.82 -0.91 -2.30
CA ASP A 36 -21.70 -0.81 -3.47
C ASP A 36 -21.95 0.65 -3.86
N ARG A 37 -22.34 1.50 -2.91
CA ARG A 37 -22.59 2.92 -3.16
C ARG A 37 -21.35 3.64 -3.71
N ILE A 38 -20.19 3.48 -3.08
CA ILE A 38 -18.95 4.14 -3.54
C ILE A 38 -18.47 3.55 -4.87
N SER A 39 -18.65 2.25 -5.12
CA SER A 39 -18.30 1.64 -6.40
C SER A 39 -19.12 2.22 -7.56
N ARG A 40 -20.42 2.44 -7.35
CA ARG A 40 -21.31 3.07 -8.35
C ARG A 40 -20.97 4.54 -8.56
N LEU A 41 -20.63 5.25 -7.49
CA LEU A 41 -20.15 6.64 -7.56
C LEU A 41 -18.91 6.74 -8.47
N VAL A 42 -17.93 5.87 -8.28
CA VAL A 42 -16.72 5.88 -9.11
C VAL A 42 -17.00 5.42 -10.55
N ALA A 43 -17.80 4.37 -10.73
CA ALA A 43 -18.10 3.81 -12.05
C ALA A 43 -18.92 4.76 -12.95
N SER A 44 -19.79 5.59 -12.35
CA SER A 44 -20.63 6.55 -13.08
C SER A 44 -19.92 7.86 -13.42
N ASP A 45 -18.75 8.12 -12.82
CA ASP A 45 -17.99 9.37 -13.03
C ASP A 45 -16.96 9.21 -14.17
N PRO A 46 -17.11 9.92 -15.30
CA PRO A 46 -16.19 9.83 -16.43
C PRO A 46 -14.75 10.21 -16.10
N ALA A 47 -14.52 11.02 -15.04
CA ALA A 47 -13.18 11.42 -14.63
C ALA A 47 -12.33 10.25 -14.13
N PHE A 48 -12.96 9.18 -13.64
CA PHE A 48 -12.28 7.97 -13.14
C PHE A 48 -12.13 6.87 -14.19
N ARG A 49 -12.61 7.09 -15.42
CA ARG A 49 -12.49 6.12 -16.52
C ARG A 49 -11.04 5.63 -16.71
N LYS A 50 -10.90 4.32 -16.94
CA LYS A 50 -9.59 3.62 -17.00
C LYS A 50 -9.47 2.54 -18.07
N ASP A 51 -10.44 2.45 -18.98
CA ASP A 51 -10.45 1.51 -20.12
C ASP A 51 -9.38 1.84 -21.17
N ASN A 52 -9.00 3.11 -21.32
CA ASN A 52 -7.96 3.57 -22.23
C ASN A 52 -6.54 3.61 -21.62
N ARG A 53 -6.36 3.13 -20.37
CA ARG A 53 -5.11 3.27 -19.60
C ARG A 53 -3.90 2.72 -20.35
N ALA A 54 -4.04 1.57 -21.00
CA ALA A 54 -2.96 0.90 -21.73
C ALA A 54 -2.53 1.63 -23.01
N MET A 55 -3.32 2.61 -23.47
CA MET A 55 -3.06 3.37 -24.71
C MET A 55 -2.37 4.71 -24.45
N LEU A 56 -2.13 5.08 -23.19
CA LEU A 56 -1.50 6.34 -22.82
C LEU A 56 0.03 6.19 -22.77
N SER A 57 0.75 7.23 -23.21
CA SER A 57 2.19 7.35 -22.95
C SER A 57 2.46 7.45 -21.45
N ARG A 58 3.69 7.18 -20.98
CA ARG A 58 4.01 7.32 -19.54
C ARG A 58 3.69 8.71 -19.00
N LYS A 59 4.02 9.77 -19.76
CA LYS A 59 3.79 11.16 -19.33
C LYS A 59 2.31 11.45 -19.18
N ASP A 60 1.51 11.06 -20.18
CA ASP A 60 0.06 11.28 -20.16
C ASP A 60 -0.63 10.43 -19.10
N LEU A 61 -0.18 9.18 -18.92
CA LEU A 61 -0.63 8.30 -17.87
C LEU A 61 -0.41 8.92 -16.49
N PHE A 62 0.81 9.38 -16.20
CA PHE A 62 1.14 10.01 -14.92
C PHE A 62 0.37 11.31 -14.70
N LYS A 63 0.26 12.17 -15.72
CA LYS A 63 -0.55 13.41 -15.65
C LYS A 63 -2.02 13.10 -15.38
N ASN A 64 -2.57 12.05 -16.01
CA ASN A 64 -3.93 11.60 -15.78
C ASN A 64 -4.12 11.06 -14.35
N THR A 65 -3.13 10.36 -13.79
CA THR A 65 -3.13 9.91 -12.40
C THR A 65 -3.13 11.08 -11.42
N LEU A 66 -2.31 12.11 -11.65
CA LEU A 66 -2.34 13.35 -10.85
C LEU A 66 -3.72 13.99 -10.89
N ARG A 67 -4.30 14.14 -12.08
CA ARG A 67 -5.66 14.68 -12.27
C ARG A 67 -6.70 13.89 -11.46
N LYS A 68 -6.66 12.55 -11.54
CA LYS A 68 -7.59 11.68 -10.81
C LYS A 68 -7.41 11.79 -9.30
N ALA A 69 -6.18 11.83 -8.80
CA ALA A 69 -5.89 11.97 -7.38
C ALA A 69 -6.40 13.32 -6.83
N THR A 70 -6.14 14.43 -7.55
CA THR A 70 -6.65 15.75 -7.16
C THR A 70 -8.17 15.83 -7.23
N TYR A 71 -8.77 15.21 -8.24
CA TYR A 71 -10.22 15.18 -8.40
C TYR A 71 -10.88 14.31 -7.32
N ALA A 72 -10.30 13.15 -6.99
CA ALA A 72 -10.74 12.31 -5.87
C ALA A 72 -10.73 13.09 -4.55
N TRP A 73 -9.68 13.86 -4.28
CA TRP A 73 -9.62 14.74 -3.10
C TRP A 73 -10.73 15.80 -3.09
N LYS A 74 -10.97 16.45 -4.23
CA LYS A 74 -12.09 17.39 -4.40
C LYS A 74 -13.44 16.72 -4.09
N ARG A 75 -13.69 15.52 -4.61
CA ARG A 75 -14.93 14.77 -4.37
C ARG A 75 -15.09 14.36 -2.90
N ILE A 76 -14.01 13.98 -2.23
CA ILE A 76 -14.02 13.69 -0.78
C ILE A 76 -14.52 14.91 0.01
N ILE A 77 -14.03 16.11 -0.32
CA ILE A 77 -14.45 17.35 0.35
C ILE A 77 -15.90 17.71 0.01
N GLU A 78 -16.26 17.76 -1.27
CA GLU A 78 -17.59 18.18 -1.73
C GLU A 78 -18.70 17.27 -1.21
N LEU A 79 -18.44 15.96 -1.19
CA LEU A 79 -19.39 14.96 -0.70
C LEU A 79 -19.27 14.70 0.80
N ARG A 80 -18.32 15.37 1.48
CA ARG A 80 -18.04 15.20 2.92
C ARG A 80 -17.83 13.74 3.31
N LEU A 81 -17.05 13.02 2.50
CA LEU A 81 -16.80 11.60 2.71
C LEU A 81 -15.99 11.39 3.99
N SER A 82 -16.38 10.39 4.78
CA SER A 82 -15.61 9.87 5.90
C SER A 82 -14.29 9.25 5.44
N GLU A 83 -13.39 8.95 6.36
CA GLU A 83 -12.12 8.29 6.05
C GLU A 83 -12.32 6.91 5.41
N GLU A 84 -13.33 6.15 5.87
CA GLU A 84 -13.67 4.83 5.32
C GLU A 84 -14.20 4.96 3.88
N GLU A 85 -15.09 5.92 3.64
CA GLU A 85 -15.63 6.22 2.31
C GLU A 85 -14.53 6.69 1.34
N ALA A 86 -13.64 7.57 1.81
CA ALA A 86 -12.50 8.07 1.05
C ALA A 86 -11.52 6.93 0.69
N SER A 87 -11.30 5.99 1.62
CA SER A 87 -10.50 4.79 1.37
C SER A 87 -11.14 3.91 0.29
N LYS A 88 -12.46 3.67 0.38
CA LYS A 88 -13.20 2.93 -0.66
C LYS A 88 -13.19 3.64 -2.01
N LEU A 89 -13.26 4.97 -2.02
CA LEU A 89 -13.20 5.76 -3.25
C LEU A 89 -11.84 5.52 -3.95
N ARG A 90 -10.72 5.63 -3.22
CA ARG A 90 -9.39 5.33 -3.77
C ARG A 90 -9.28 3.88 -4.26
N PHE A 91 -9.82 2.93 -3.50
CA PHE A 91 -9.85 1.51 -3.88
C PHE A 91 -10.54 1.29 -5.23
N TYR A 92 -11.70 1.91 -5.46
CA TYR A 92 -12.46 1.74 -6.70
C TYR A 92 -11.93 2.56 -7.88
N VAL A 93 -11.20 3.65 -7.64
CA VAL A 93 -10.43 4.34 -8.70
C VAL A 93 -9.41 3.39 -9.32
N ASP A 94 -8.89 2.42 -8.55
CA ASP A 94 -8.11 1.28 -9.03
C ASP A 94 -6.91 1.72 -9.89
N GLU A 95 -6.18 2.71 -9.40
CA GLU A 95 -5.01 3.31 -10.05
C GLU A 95 -3.92 3.63 -9.02
N PRO A 96 -2.77 2.91 -9.02
CA PRO A 96 -1.69 3.20 -8.07
C PRO A 96 -1.21 4.65 -8.18
N ALA A 97 -1.17 5.36 -7.05
CA ALA A 97 -0.80 6.78 -7.00
C ALA A 97 -0.06 7.15 -5.69
N PHE A 98 0.61 8.29 -5.68
CA PHE A 98 1.35 8.80 -4.51
C PHE A 98 0.52 8.85 -3.22
N THR A 99 -0.81 8.99 -3.33
CA THR A 99 -1.75 8.99 -2.19
C THR A 99 -1.73 7.68 -1.42
N ASP A 100 -1.42 6.55 -2.09
CA ASP A 100 -1.40 5.24 -1.45
C ASP A 100 -0.27 5.16 -0.41
N LEU A 101 0.90 5.71 -0.75
CA LEU A 101 2.04 5.77 0.17
C LEU A 101 1.86 6.87 1.22
N HIS A 102 1.23 7.99 0.85
CA HIS A 102 0.93 9.07 1.78
C HIS A 102 0.06 8.56 2.94
N TRP A 103 -1.09 7.96 2.63
CA TRP A 103 -2.04 7.47 3.62
C TRP A 103 -1.64 6.12 4.22
N GLY A 104 -1.04 5.24 3.43
CA GLY A 104 -0.74 3.87 3.83
C GLY A 104 0.59 3.69 4.57
N MET A 105 1.54 4.62 4.43
CA MET A 105 2.88 4.48 5.03
C MET A 105 3.37 5.75 5.72
N PHE A 106 3.32 6.92 5.08
CA PHE A 106 3.84 8.17 5.66
C PHE A 106 3.09 8.58 6.93
N VAL A 107 1.76 8.68 6.86
CA VAL A 107 0.91 8.99 8.02
C VAL A 107 1.04 7.93 9.14
N PRO A 108 0.94 6.62 8.85
CA PRO A 108 1.15 5.58 9.86
C PRO A 108 2.55 5.59 10.50
N ALA A 109 3.61 5.89 9.74
CA ALA A 109 4.96 5.98 10.28
C ALA A 109 5.07 7.10 11.34
N ILE A 110 4.50 8.28 11.04
CA ILE A 110 4.48 9.41 11.99
C ILE A 110 3.64 9.07 13.23
N LYS A 111 2.45 8.49 13.06
CA LYS A 111 1.61 8.01 14.19
C LYS A 111 2.32 6.98 15.06
N GLY A 112 2.99 6.03 14.41
CA GLY A 112 3.61 4.89 15.07
C GLY A 112 4.90 5.26 15.80
N GLN A 113 5.70 6.16 15.22
CA GLN A 113 7.10 6.39 15.64
C GLN A 113 7.37 7.83 16.09
N GLY A 114 6.48 8.77 15.82
CA GLY A 114 6.60 10.16 16.28
C GLY A 114 6.11 10.35 17.72
N THR A 115 6.72 11.29 18.45
CA THR A 115 6.20 11.76 19.75
C THR A 115 4.85 12.45 19.58
N GLU A 116 4.15 12.73 20.68
CA GLU A 116 2.86 13.44 20.62
C GLU A 116 3.00 14.83 19.99
N GLU A 117 4.07 15.55 20.31
CA GLU A 117 4.37 16.87 19.74
C GLU A 117 4.64 16.78 18.24
N GLN A 118 5.39 15.76 17.81
CA GLN A 118 5.64 15.51 16.39
C GLN A 118 4.34 15.16 15.66
N GLN A 119 3.49 14.36 16.26
CA GLN A 119 2.19 14.02 15.70
C GLN A 119 1.30 15.25 15.57
N GLN A 120 1.24 16.11 16.59
CA GLN A 120 0.49 17.38 16.57
C GLN A 120 1.02 18.37 15.54
N LYS A 121 2.33 18.36 15.24
CA LYS A 121 2.94 19.18 14.20
C LYS A 121 2.68 18.64 12.80
N TRP A 122 2.99 17.36 12.54
CA TRP A 122 3.09 16.82 11.18
C TRP A 122 1.80 16.20 10.66
N LEU A 123 1.01 15.54 11.51
CA LEU A 123 -0.21 14.87 11.07
C LEU A 123 -1.27 15.84 10.54
N PRO A 124 -1.53 17.02 11.17
CA PRO A 124 -2.48 17.98 10.62
C PRO A 124 -2.09 18.48 9.22
N LEU A 125 -0.79 18.69 8.97
CA LEU A 125 -0.28 19.08 7.66
C LEU A 125 -0.52 17.98 6.63
N ALA A 126 -0.23 16.73 6.99
CA ALA A 126 -0.45 15.56 6.13
C ALA A 126 -1.94 15.34 5.85
N TYR A 127 -2.80 15.34 6.88
CA TYR A 127 -4.24 15.15 6.73
C TYR A 127 -4.92 16.20 5.86
N LYS A 128 -4.43 17.44 5.92
CA LYS A 128 -4.92 18.55 5.09
C LYS A 128 -4.25 18.62 3.72
N MET A 129 -3.38 17.66 3.39
CA MET A 129 -2.59 17.63 2.16
C MET A 129 -1.76 18.91 1.94
N GLN A 130 -1.39 19.61 3.02
CA GLN A 130 -0.47 20.76 2.98
C GLN A 130 0.97 20.30 2.75
N ILE A 131 1.25 19.04 3.08
CA ILE A 131 2.46 18.33 2.67
C ILE A 131 2.09 16.98 2.07
N ILE A 132 2.90 16.48 1.15
CA ILE A 132 2.74 15.14 0.57
C ILE A 132 3.98 14.33 0.92
N GLY A 133 3.80 13.36 1.82
CA GLY A 133 4.87 12.46 2.23
C GLY A 133 4.95 11.13 1.49
N CYS A 134 6.15 10.55 1.41
CA CYS A 134 6.39 9.14 1.05
C CYS A 134 7.23 8.42 2.12
N TYR A 135 7.42 7.10 1.95
CA TYR A 135 8.19 6.24 2.85
C TYR A 135 9.51 5.80 2.19
N ALA A 136 10.61 6.45 2.55
CA ALA A 136 11.92 6.27 1.92
C ALA A 136 12.84 5.36 2.75
N GLN A 137 12.59 4.05 2.69
CA GLN A 137 13.39 3.05 3.39
C GLN A 137 14.38 2.34 2.47
N THR A 138 13.87 1.61 1.47
CA THR A 138 14.66 0.79 0.55
C THR A 138 15.71 1.62 -0.19
N GLU A 139 16.89 1.03 -0.31
CA GLU A 139 18.03 1.54 -1.06
C GLU A 139 18.33 0.63 -2.26
N LEU A 140 19.15 1.13 -3.18
CA LEU A 140 19.60 0.37 -4.34
C LEU A 140 20.30 -0.93 -3.91
N GLY A 141 21.14 -0.88 -2.87
CA GLY A 141 21.83 -2.05 -2.32
C GLY A 141 21.02 -2.90 -1.34
N HIS A 142 19.97 -2.33 -0.73
CA HIS A 142 19.33 -2.91 0.47
C HIS A 142 17.81 -2.73 0.48
N GLY A 143 17.07 -3.85 0.36
CA GLY A 143 15.62 -3.89 0.51
C GLY A 143 15.18 -4.76 1.69
N SER A 144 15.33 -6.09 1.55
CA SER A 144 14.95 -7.05 2.59
C SER A 144 15.78 -6.91 3.86
N ASN A 145 17.10 -6.70 3.72
CA ASN A 145 18.00 -6.49 4.85
C ASN A 145 18.04 -5.01 5.26
N VAL A 146 17.01 -4.55 5.97
CA VAL A 146 16.92 -3.16 6.45
C VAL A 146 18.08 -2.80 7.39
N GLN A 147 18.63 -3.76 8.14
CA GLN A 147 19.78 -3.49 9.02
C GLN A 147 21.05 -3.12 8.24
N GLY A 148 21.10 -3.43 6.94
CA GLY A 148 22.21 -3.11 6.04
C GLY A 148 22.11 -1.74 5.36
N LEU A 149 21.07 -0.94 5.61
CA LEU A 149 20.94 0.39 5.01
C LEU A 149 22.21 1.23 5.24
N GLU A 150 22.62 1.96 4.22
CA GLU A 150 23.86 2.73 4.13
C GLU A 150 23.66 4.24 4.33
N THR A 151 22.46 4.78 4.04
CA THR A 151 22.16 6.20 4.29
C THR A 151 22.44 6.51 5.77
N THR A 152 23.17 7.58 6.05
CA THR A 152 23.52 7.99 7.42
C THR A 152 22.75 9.23 7.85
N ALA A 153 22.52 9.35 9.15
CA ALA A 153 21.98 10.52 9.82
C ALA A 153 22.88 10.83 11.02
N THR A 154 23.85 11.73 10.82
CA THR A 154 24.86 12.07 11.82
C THR A 154 24.44 13.31 12.59
N PHE A 155 24.33 13.21 13.92
CA PHE A 155 23.98 14.34 14.76
C PHE A 155 25.13 15.34 14.88
N ASP A 156 24.82 16.62 14.71
CA ASP A 156 25.72 17.77 14.89
C ASP A 156 25.27 18.59 16.11
N PRO A 157 25.94 18.44 17.27
CA PRO A 157 25.59 19.17 18.48
C PRO A 157 25.77 20.69 18.37
N GLN A 158 26.59 21.18 17.44
CA GLN A 158 26.87 22.62 17.30
C GLN A 158 25.68 23.37 16.73
N THR A 159 24.92 22.73 15.83
CA THR A 159 23.78 23.34 15.14
C THR A 159 22.43 22.79 15.60
N ASP A 160 22.41 21.75 16.44
CA ASP A 160 21.20 21.01 16.85
C ASP A 160 20.47 20.37 15.66
N GLU A 161 21.23 19.77 14.74
CA GLU A 161 20.73 19.20 13.49
C GLU A 161 21.26 17.78 13.25
N PHE A 162 20.56 17.03 12.37
CA PHE A 162 21.10 15.84 11.73
C PHE A 162 21.57 16.16 10.31
N ILE A 163 22.72 15.59 9.95
CA ILE A 163 23.26 15.60 8.59
C ILE A 163 22.90 14.26 7.94
N ILE A 164 21.98 14.30 6.98
CA ILE A 164 21.55 13.16 6.17
C ILE A 164 22.45 13.03 4.94
N HIS A 165 23.06 11.87 4.74
CA HIS A 165 23.97 11.66 3.61
C HIS A 165 23.83 10.28 2.97
N SER A 166 24.00 10.25 1.64
CA SER A 166 24.08 9.04 0.82
C SER A 166 25.56 8.78 0.45
N PRO A 167 26.31 8.01 1.27
CA PRO A 167 27.77 7.86 1.13
C PRO A 167 28.21 7.21 -0.18
N THR A 168 27.36 6.38 -0.78
CA THR A 168 27.67 5.59 -1.97
C THR A 168 26.52 5.66 -2.98
N LEU A 169 26.75 5.19 -4.21
CA LEU A 169 25.64 5.00 -5.14
C LEU A 169 24.61 3.99 -4.62
N THR A 170 25.06 2.92 -3.95
CA THR A 170 24.18 1.87 -3.41
C THR A 170 23.31 2.33 -2.25
N SER A 171 23.72 3.37 -1.54
CA SER A 171 22.93 4.06 -0.50
C SER A 171 21.77 4.92 -1.05
N SER A 172 21.67 5.09 -2.37
CA SER A 172 20.55 5.84 -2.96
C SER A 172 19.25 5.16 -2.58
N LYS A 173 18.31 5.91 -1.99
CA LYS A 173 16.95 5.41 -1.82
C LYS A 173 16.38 5.04 -3.18
N TRP A 174 15.70 3.91 -3.27
CA TRP A 174 15.23 3.33 -4.53
C TRP A 174 13.96 2.52 -4.30
N TRP A 175 12.94 2.74 -5.13
CA TRP A 175 11.55 2.21 -5.07
C TRP A 175 10.45 3.05 -4.40
N PRO A 176 10.67 3.98 -3.44
CA PRO A 176 9.57 4.64 -2.75
C PRO A 176 8.51 5.23 -3.71
N GLY A 177 7.26 4.80 -3.58
CA GLY A 177 6.15 5.33 -4.38
C GLY A 177 5.83 6.77 -3.96
N GLY A 178 5.50 7.64 -4.92
CA GLY A 178 5.29 9.07 -4.67
C GLY A 178 6.56 9.92 -4.63
N LEU A 179 7.74 9.29 -4.48
CA LEU A 179 9.00 10.01 -4.31
C LEU A 179 9.46 10.72 -5.58
N GLY A 180 9.30 10.07 -6.73
CA GLY A 180 10.01 10.46 -7.94
C GLY A 180 9.68 11.88 -8.40
N LYS A 181 8.42 12.30 -8.24
CA LYS A 181 7.91 13.59 -8.72
C LYS A 181 6.93 14.28 -7.76
N VAL A 182 6.22 13.59 -6.87
CA VAL A 182 5.11 14.23 -6.13
C VAL A 182 5.45 14.63 -4.69
N SER A 183 6.11 13.76 -3.92
CA SER A 183 6.27 14.01 -2.49
C SER A 183 7.15 15.23 -2.21
N THR A 184 6.65 16.11 -1.34
CA THR A 184 7.37 17.27 -0.82
C THR A 184 8.18 16.94 0.43
N HIS A 185 7.79 15.88 1.15
CA HIS A 185 8.48 15.37 2.33
C HIS A 185 8.62 13.85 2.25
N ALA A 186 9.48 13.27 3.08
CA ALA A 186 9.54 11.83 3.27
C ALA A 186 9.88 11.49 4.72
N VAL A 187 9.44 10.32 5.18
CA VAL A 187 10.10 9.64 6.29
C VAL A 187 11.24 8.81 5.69
N VAL A 188 12.47 9.23 5.95
CA VAL A 188 13.72 8.62 5.49
C VAL A 188 14.27 7.73 6.58
N TYR A 189 14.60 6.49 6.25
CA TYR A 189 15.26 5.59 7.20
C TYR A 189 16.76 5.60 6.97
N ALA A 190 17.54 5.87 8.02
CA ALA A 190 18.98 6.02 7.96
C ALA A 190 19.64 5.48 9.23
N ARG A 191 20.94 5.17 9.16
CA ARG A 191 21.76 4.81 10.31
C ARG A 191 21.95 6.04 11.20
N LEU A 192 21.44 5.98 12.42
CA LEU A 192 21.61 7.03 13.40
C LEU A 192 23.04 7.01 13.95
N ILE A 193 23.77 8.09 13.75
CA ILE A 193 25.13 8.26 14.25
C ILE A 193 25.14 9.46 15.22
N THR A 194 25.55 9.25 16.46
CA THR A 194 25.76 10.33 17.42
C THR A 194 26.92 9.98 18.36
N ALA A 195 27.70 10.99 18.76
CA ALA A 195 28.92 10.81 19.55
C ALA A 195 29.89 9.72 18.98
N GLY A 196 29.97 9.63 17.65
CA GLY A 196 30.82 8.65 16.95
C GLY A 196 30.31 7.21 16.97
N GLN A 197 29.14 6.94 17.54
CA GLN A 197 28.55 5.61 17.65
C GLN A 197 27.35 5.45 16.72
N ASP A 198 27.24 4.29 16.09
CA ASP A 198 26.09 3.87 15.27
C ASP A 198 25.06 3.13 16.14
N TYR A 199 23.82 3.61 16.09
CA TYR A 199 22.68 3.07 16.85
C TYR A 199 21.65 2.33 15.98
N GLY A 200 21.98 2.08 14.71
CA GLY A 200 21.12 1.38 13.77
C GLY A 200 20.06 2.28 13.13
N VAL A 201 19.09 1.65 12.48
CA VAL A 201 18.15 2.33 11.59
C VAL A 201 17.04 3.05 12.34
N HIS A 202 16.89 4.34 12.04
CA HIS A 202 15.86 5.22 12.60
C HIS A 202 15.17 6.02 11.48
N GLY A 203 13.95 6.51 11.76
CA GLY A 203 13.16 7.32 10.83
C GLY A 203 13.34 8.83 11.07
N PHE A 204 13.49 9.58 9.98
CA PHE A 204 13.68 11.03 9.99
C PHE A 204 12.74 11.68 8.99
N ILE A 205 12.01 12.71 9.39
CA ILE A 205 11.23 13.53 8.47
C ILE A 205 12.22 14.43 7.72
N VAL A 206 12.18 14.43 6.39
CA VAL A 206 13.04 15.28 5.56
C VAL A 206 12.16 15.97 4.53
N GLN A 207 12.27 17.30 4.43
CA GLN A 207 11.67 18.04 3.33
C GLN A 207 12.51 17.82 2.06
N LEU A 208 11.86 17.40 0.99
CA LEU A 208 12.50 17.05 -0.28
C LEU A 208 12.44 18.18 -1.31
N ARG A 209 11.33 18.92 -1.29
CA ARG A 209 11.00 19.94 -2.29
C ARG A 209 10.46 21.18 -1.61
N SER A 210 10.70 22.33 -2.22
CA SER A 210 10.05 23.58 -1.85
C SER A 210 8.53 23.44 -1.96
N LEU A 211 7.80 24.05 -1.01
CA LEU A 211 6.33 24.08 -1.06
C LEU A 211 5.79 25.16 -2.01
N ASP A 212 6.65 26.06 -2.48
CA ASP A 212 6.26 27.19 -3.34
C ASP A 212 6.38 26.83 -4.83
N ASP A 213 7.53 26.28 -5.25
CA ASP A 213 7.85 26.02 -6.66
C ASP A 213 8.13 24.53 -6.98
N HIS A 214 8.07 23.68 -5.96
CA HIS A 214 8.28 22.22 -6.05
C HIS A 214 9.70 21.79 -6.51
N LEU A 215 10.65 22.73 -6.56
CA LEU A 215 12.04 22.40 -6.88
C LEU A 215 12.67 21.57 -5.75
N PRO A 216 13.56 20.61 -6.06
CA PRO A 216 14.33 19.91 -5.04
C PRO A 216 15.11 20.91 -4.16
N LEU A 217 15.11 20.69 -2.85
CA LEU A 217 15.90 21.51 -1.94
C LEU A 217 17.41 21.28 -2.13
N PRO A 218 18.28 22.22 -1.69
CA PRO A 218 19.73 22.05 -1.78
C PRO A 218 20.23 20.72 -1.20
N GLY A 219 21.19 20.09 -1.88
CA GLY A 219 21.72 18.78 -1.50
C GLY A 219 20.81 17.58 -1.84
N ILE A 220 19.63 17.80 -2.43
CA ILE A 220 18.70 16.72 -2.78
C ILE A 220 18.75 16.41 -4.27
N THR A 221 19.07 15.16 -4.59
CA THR A 221 18.88 14.59 -5.94
C THR A 221 17.71 13.63 -5.92
N VAL A 222 16.67 13.88 -6.73
CA VAL A 222 15.44 13.07 -6.76
C VAL A 222 14.90 12.87 -8.18
N GLY A 223 14.41 11.68 -8.49
CA GLY A 223 13.86 11.34 -9.81
C GLY A 223 13.02 10.07 -9.84
N ASP A 224 12.41 9.76 -10.99
CA ASP A 224 11.68 8.49 -11.22
C ASP A 224 12.65 7.38 -11.64
N ILE A 225 12.44 6.14 -11.20
CA ILE A 225 13.33 5.00 -11.50
C ILE A 225 13.08 4.36 -12.88
N GLY A 226 12.04 4.77 -13.61
CA GLY A 226 11.76 4.31 -14.97
C GLY A 226 10.51 3.46 -15.15
N MET A 227 10.43 2.81 -16.32
CA MET A 227 9.32 1.91 -16.69
C MET A 227 9.35 0.65 -15.84
N LYS A 228 8.15 0.16 -15.51
CA LYS A 228 7.90 -1.05 -14.72
C LYS A 228 7.02 -2.01 -15.52
N PHE A 229 6.90 -3.23 -15.02
CA PHE A 229 6.16 -4.31 -15.68
C PHE A 229 4.67 -3.98 -15.91
N GLY A 230 4.19 -4.31 -17.11
CA GLY A 230 2.77 -4.21 -17.51
C GLY A 230 2.33 -2.86 -18.08
N SER A 231 1.42 -2.87 -19.05
CA SER A 231 0.83 -1.65 -19.63
C SER A 231 -0.13 -0.97 -18.65
N GLY A 232 0.11 0.30 -18.33
CA GLY A 232 -0.57 0.96 -17.21
C GLY A 232 0.00 0.46 -15.88
N ALA A 233 -0.68 -0.47 -15.21
CA ALA A 233 -0.23 -1.08 -13.95
C ALA A 233 0.41 -0.07 -12.98
N TYR A 234 1.60 -0.37 -12.43
CA TYR A 234 2.35 0.53 -11.55
C TYR A 234 3.03 1.70 -12.27
N ASN A 235 2.98 1.80 -13.60
CA ASN A 235 3.55 2.93 -14.33
C ASN A 235 2.77 4.25 -14.08
N THR A 236 1.61 4.20 -13.42
CA THR A 236 0.92 5.38 -12.89
C THR A 236 1.60 5.96 -11.65
N MET A 237 2.38 5.14 -10.93
CA MET A 237 3.15 5.53 -9.76
C MET A 237 4.54 6.04 -10.17
N ASP A 238 4.97 7.13 -9.53
CA ASP A 238 6.31 7.69 -9.61
C ASP A 238 7.25 7.10 -8.55
N ASN A 239 7.52 5.79 -8.65
CA ASN A 239 8.56 5.15 -7.83
C ASN A 239 9.89 5.87 -8.04
N GLY A 240 10.51 6.31 -6.94
CA GLY A 240 11.60 7.26 -7.01
C GLY A 240 12.98 6.72 -6.62
N VAL A 241 13.98 7.50 -7.02
CA VAL A 241 15.34 7.49 -6.50
C VAL A 241 15.59 8.79 -5.71
N LEU A 242 16.30 8.71 -4.59
CA LEU A 242 16.67 9.87 -3.78
C LEU A 242 18.09 9.72 -3.21
N ARG A 243 18.88 10.79 -3.31
CA ARG A 243 20.20 10.92 -2.70
C ARG A 243 20.33 12.23 -1.94
N PHE A 244 21.11 12.20 -0.87
CA PHE A 244 21.41 13.34 -0.04
C PHE A 244 22.91 13.66 -0.07
N ASP A 245 23.23 14.91 -0.35
CA ASP A 245 24.56 15.48 -0.15
C ASP A 245 24.53 16.35 1.10
N HIS A 246 24.92 15.76 2.24
CA HIS A 246 25.01 16.40 3.55
C HIS A 246 23.83 17.32 3.91
N VAL A 247 22.61 16.85 3.67
CA VAL A 247 21.37 17.61 3.90
C VAL A 247 21.12 17.75 5.39
N ARG A 248 20.95 18.98 5.86
CA ARG A 248 20.72 19.28 7.28
C ARG A 248 19.23 19.34 7.59
N ILE A 249 18.82 18.71 8.69
CA ILE A 249 17.47 18.80 9.25
C ILE A 249 17.56 19.08 10.75
N PRO A 250 16.60 19.82 11.34
CA PRO A 250 16.54 20.01 12.79
C PRO A 250 16.49 18.68 13.54
N ARG A 251 17.09 18.63 14.75
CA ARG A 251 17.08 17.44 15.60
C ARG A 251 15.67 16.90 15.87
N ASP A 252 14.69 17.79 16.04
CA ASP A 252 13.28 17.43 16.31
C ASP A 252 12.57 16.75 15.11
N GLN A 253 13.24 16.57 13.97
CA GLN A 253 12.72 15.84 12.82
C GLN A 253 13.05 14.34 12.83
N MET A 254 13.91 13.85 13.74
CA MET A 254 14.03 12.41 14.02
C MET A 254 12.77 11.91 14.74
N LEU A 255 12.16 10.80 14.30
CA LEU A 255 10.98 10.22 14.96
C LEU A 255 11.34 9.61 16.31
N MET A 256 10.92 10.27 17.41
CA MET A 256 11.53 10.08 18.74
C MET A 256 10.67 9.31 19.76
N ARG A 257 9.60 8.64 19.34
CA ARG A 257 8.69 7.95 20.28
C ARG A 257 9.38 6.84 21.06
N VAL A 258 10.18 6.01 20.38
CA VAL A 258 10.84 4.82 20.98
C VAL A 258 12.32 5.05 21.31
N SER A 259 12.95 6.07 20.74
CA SER A 259 14.36 6.37 20.94
C SER A 259 14.58 7.86 20.71
N GLN A 260 15.43 8.48 21.53
CA GLN A 260 15.63 9.93 21.54
C GLN A 260 17.11 10.26 21.41
N VAL A 261 17.38 11.44 20.87
CA VAL A 261 18.70 12.07 20.93
C VAL A 261 18.54 13.41 21.64
N THR A 262 19.24 13.55 22.77
CA THR A 262 19.23 14.81 23.52
C THR A 262 20.03 15.87 22.78
N ARG A 263 19.90 17.13 23.20
CA ARG A 263 20.66 18.25 22.60
C ARG A 263 22.17 18.07 22.71
N GLU A 264 22.62 17.38 23.76
CA GLU A 264 24.03 17.05 24.01
C GLU A 264 24.51 15.86 23.16
N GLY A 265 23.65 15.27 22.32
CA GLY A 265 23.97 14.14 21.46
C GLY A 265 23.91 12.78 22.15
N LYS A 266 23.29 12.68 23.33
CA LYS A 266 23.13 11.40 24.02
C LYS A 266 21.96 10.62 23.44
N PHE A 267 22.22 9.38 23.03
CA PHE A 267 21.15 8.43 22.70
C PHE A 267 20.45 7.94 23.97
N VAL A 268 19.12 8.02 23.99
CA VAL A 268 18.29 7.58 25.12
C VAL A 268 17.16 6.71 24.60
N GLN A 269 17.07 5.50 25.12
CA GLN A 269 15.90 4.64 24.90
C GLN A 269 14.73 5.22 25.69
N SER A 270 13.58 5.46 25.05
CA SER A 270 12.40 5.93 25.77
C SER A 270 11.77 4.81 26.61
N ASN A 271 10.83 5.19 27.49
CA ASN A 271 9.99 4.25 28.24
C ASN A 271 8.98 3.49 27.36
N VAL A 272 8.89 3.83 26.07
CA VAL A 272 8.00 3.19 25.11
C VAL A 272 8.72 1.93 24.54
N PRO A 273 8.15 0.73 24.72
CA PRO A 273 8.76 -0.49 24.20
C PRO A 273 8.97 -0.44 22.68
N ARG A 274 10.17 -0.80 22.20
CA ARG A 274 10.48 -0.89 20.75
C ARG A 274 9.54 -1.86 20.02
N GLN A 275 9.03 -2.85 20.75
CA GLN A 275 8.05 -3.84 20.31
C GLN A 275 6.79 -3.20 19.72
N LEU A 276 6.43 -1.97 20.15
CA LEU A 276 5.26 -1.26 19.63
C LEU A 276 5.38 -0.88 18.14
N VAL A 277 6.61 -0.75 17.61
CA VAL A 277 6.82 -0.47 16.19
C VAL A 277 6.33 -1.65 15.32
N TYR A 278 6.34 -2.88 15.83
CA TYR A 278 5.85 -4.06 15.12
C TYR A 278 4.35 -3.99 14.81
N GLY A 279 3.56 -3.23 15.59
CA GLY A 279 2.13 -3.05 15.31
C GLY A 279 1.88 -2.52 13.90
N THR A 280 2.73 -1.60 13.41
CA THR A 280 2.65 -1.07 12.04
C THR A 280 2.89 -2.18 11.01
N MET A 281 3.85 -3.07 11.25
CA MET A 281 4.18 -4.17 10.35
C MET A 281 3.09 -5.24 10.30
N VAL A 282 2.50 -5.58 11.45
CA VAL A 282 1.36 -6.50 11.56
C VAL A 282 0.16 -5.94 10.77
N TYR A 283 -0.15 -4.66 10.96
CA TYR A 283 -1.21 -3.97 10.22
C TYR A 283 -0.99 -4.03 8.70
N VAL A 284 0.18 -3.62 8.22
CA VAL A 284 0.49 -3.62 6.77
C VAL A 284 0.45 -5.03 6.19
N ARG A 285 0.89 -6.06 6.91
CA ARG A 285 0.79 -7.45 6.43
C ARG A 285 -0.66 -7.93 6.37
N GLN A 286 -1.50 -7.51 7.32
CA GLN A 286 -2.93 -7.80 7.30
C GLN A 286 -3.60 -7.20 6.06
N THR A 287 -3.29 -5.95 5.70
CA THR A 287 -3.85 -5.33 4.49
C THR A 287 -3.39 -6.04 3.21
N ILE A 288 -2.13 -6.45 3.12
CA ILE A 288 -1.61 -7.22 1.97
C ILE A 288 -2.36 -8.55 1.79
N VAL A 289 -2.66 -9.27 2.88
CA VAL A 289 -3.42 -10.53 2.81
C VAL A 289 -4.86 -10.28 2.36
N ALA A 290 -5.49 -9.20 2.85
CA ALA A 290 -6.80 -8.80 2.37
C ALA A 290 -6.79 -8.44 0.87
N ASP A 291 -5.76 -7.72 0.40
CA ASP A 291 -5.59 -7.36 -1.01
C ASP A 291 -5.38 -8.58 -1.91
N ALA A 292 -4.69 -9.62 -1.42
CA ALA A 292 -4.55 -10.88 -2.15
C ALA A 292 -5.91 -11.51 -2.48
N SER A 293 -6.84 -11.54 -1.52
CA SER A 293 -8.21 -12.03 -1.75
C SER A 293 -8.98 -11.19 -2.80
N CYS A 294 -8.79 -9.86 -2.77
CA CYS A 294 -9.41 -8.94 -3.73
C CYS A 294 -8.86 -9.11 -5.15
N ALA A 295 -7.54 -9.22 -5.29
CA ALA A 295 -6.89 -9.41 -6.58
C ALA A 295 -7.27 -10.77 -7.20
N LEU A 296 -7.20 -11.85 -6.42
CA LEU A 296 -7.55 -13.18 -6.88
C LEU A 296 -9.02 -13.28 -7.29
N SER A 297 -9.94 -12.75 -6.48
CA SER A 297 -11.37 -12.81 -6.78
C SER A 297 -11.75 -12.04 -8.05
N ARG A 298 -11.07 -10.93 -8.36
CA ARG A 298 -11.23 -10.21 -9.64
C ARG A 298 -10.82 -11.07 -10.83
N ALA A 299 -9.65 -11.71 -10.75
CA ALA A 299 -9.16 -12.60 -11.80
C ALA A 299 -10.09 -13.81 -12.00
N VAL A 300 -10.48 -14.47 -10.90
CA VAL A 300 -11.41 -15.61 -10.90
C VAL A 300 -12.78 -15.19 -11.44
N CYS A 301 -13.32 -14.02 -11.06
CA CYS A 301 -14.59 -13.53 -11.57
C CYS A 301 -14.61 -13.41 -13.10
N ILE A 302 -13.53 -12.87 -13.68
CA ILE A 302 -13.37 -12.76 -15.14
C ILE A 302 -13.28 -14.15 -15.76
N ALA A 303 -12.40 -15.01 -15.25
CA ALA A 303 -12.17 -16.35 -15.79
C ALA A 303 -13.43 -17.24 -15.71
N THR A 304 -14.17 -17.23 -14.60
CA THR A 304 -15.42 -17.96 -14.42
C THR A 304 -16.49 -17.51 -15.40
N ARG A 305 -16.72 -16.19 -15.50
CA ARG A 305 -17.73 -15.64 -16.43
C ARG A 305 -17.37 -15.95 -17.88
N TYR A 306 -16.11 -15.74 -18.28
CA TYR A 306 -15.68 -16.03 -19.63
C TYR A 306 -15.74 -17.53 -19.95
N SER A 307 -15.38 -18.40 -19.01
CA SER A 307 -15.44 -19.86 -19.20
C SER A 307 -16.88 -20.37 -19.36
N ALA A 308 -17.85 -19.68 -18.74
CA ALA A 308 -19.26 -19.97 -18.92
C ALA A 308 -19.82 -19.45 -20.24
N VAL A 309 -19.24 -18.40 -20.84
CA VAL A 309 -19.67 -17.91 -22.16
C VAL A 309 -18.98 -18.67 -23.29
N ARG A 310 -17.68 -18.93 -23.15
CA ARG A 310 -16.86 -19.54 -24.19
C ARG A 310 -17.27 -20.98 -24.39
N ARG A 311 -17.63 -21.32 -25.63
CA ARG A 311 -17.80 -22.69 -26.10
C ARG A 311 -16.63 -23.07 -26.99
N GLN A 312 -16.13 -24.29 -26.83
CA GLN A 312 -15.07 -24.84 -27.67
C GLN A 312 -15.12 -26.38 -27.62
N PHE A 313 -15.11 -27.03 -28.77
CA PHE A 313 -15.18 -28.49 -28.94
C PHE A 313 -16.50 -29.10 -28.40
N GLY A 314 -16.57 -30.43 -28.34
CA GLY A 314 -17.69 -31.15 -27.73
C GLY A 314 -19.00 -31.12 -28.52
N SER A 315 -19.03 -30.51 -29.71
CA SER A 315 -20.16 -30.61 -30.62
C SER A 315 -20.27 -32.03 -31.17
N GLN A 316 -21.47 -32.62 -31.08
CA GLN A 316 -21.84 -33.84 -31.79
C GLN A 316 -22.84 -33.46 -32.89
N ASN A 317 -22.64 -33.98 -34.10
CA ASN A 317 -23.56 -33.82 -35.25
C ASN A 317 -23.97 -32.37 -35.59
N GLY A 318 -23.06 -31.40 -35.42
CA GLY A 318 -23.33 -29.99 -35.74
C GLY A 318 -24.14 -29.24 -34.68
N GLY A 319 -24.31 -29.83 -33.49
CA GLY A 319 -24.94 -29.18 -32.34
C GLY A 319 -24.10 -28.07 -31.71
N VAL A 320 -24.66 -27.40 -30.70
CA VAL A 320 -23.98 -26.35 -29.94
C VAL A 320 -22.77 -26.93 -29.19
N GLU A 321 -21.61 -26.29 -29.35
CA GLU A 321 -20.37 -26.68 -28.65
C GLU A 321 -20.49 -26.58 -27.12
N THR A 322 -19.71 -27.37 -26.39
CA THR A 322 -19.72 -27.41 -24.92
C THR A 322 -19.08 -26.15 -24.33
N GLN A 323 -19.63 -25.61 -23.23
CA GLN A 323 -19.00 -24.51 -22.49
C GLN A 323 -17.69 -24.99 -21.89
N VAL A 324 -16.63 -24.19 -22.00
CA VAL A 324 -15.30 -24.66 -21.56
C VAL A 324 -15.24 -24.90 -20.05
N ILE A 325 -16.12 -24.27 -19.25
CA ILE A 325 -16.23 -24.50 -17.81
C ILE A 325 -16.72 -25.92 -17.46
N ASP A 326 -17.31 -26.66 -18.40
CA ASP A 326 -17.80 -28.03 -18.15
C ASP A 326 -16.67 -29.07 -18.19
N TYR A 327 -15.51 -28.73 -18.77
CA TYR A 327 -14.36 -29.62 -18.81
C TYR A 327 -13.66 -29.72 -17.46
N LYS A 328 -13.34 -30.94 -17.03
CA LYS A 328 -12.66 -31.19 -15.74
C LYS A 328 -11.29 -30.51 -15.63
N THR A 329 -10.58 -30.36 -16.73
CA THR A 329 -9.31 -29.63 -16.80
C THR A 329 -9.49 -28.13 -16.54
N GLN A 330 -10.59 -27.53 -17.00
CA GLN A 330 -10.90 -26.13 -16.71
C GLN A 330 -11.33 -25.97 -15.24
N GLN A 331 -12.17 -26.88 -14.74
CA GLN A 331 -12.62 -26.89 -13.35
C GLN A 331 -11.46 -27.07 -12.37
N SER A 332 -10.55 -28.01 -12.63
CA SER A 332 -9.39 -28.28 -11.75
C SER A 332 -8.41 -27.12 -11.67
N ARG A 333 -8.34 -26.26 -12.71
CA ARG A 333 -7.49 -25.06 -12.71
C ARG A 333 -8.19 -23.86 -12.05
N LEU A 334 -9.49 -23.72 -12.23
CA LEU A 334 -10.22 -22.51 -11.83
C LEU A 334 -10.88 -22.61 -10.45
N PHE A 335 -11.51 -23.74 -10.12
CA PHE A 335 -12.28 -23.87 -8.88
C PHE A 335 -11.40 -23.86 -7.62
N PRO A 336 -10.17 -24.41 -7.62
CA PRO A 336 -9.26 -24.21 -6.49
C PRO A 336 -8.93 -22.74 -6.25
N LEU A 337 -8.77 -21.94 -7.31
CA LEU A 337 -8.52 -20.49 -7.18
C LEU A 337 -9.74 -19.75 -6.63
N LEU A 338 -10.96 -20.13 -7.03
CA LEU A 338 -12.19 -19.61 -6.44
C LEU A 338 -12.25 -19.93 -4.94
N ALA A 339 -11.95 -21.17 -4.55
CA ALA A 339 -11.89 -21.57 -3.15
C ALA A 339 -10.81 -20.79 -2.38
N SER A 340 -9.62 -20.63 -2.96
CA SER A 340 -8.53 -19.84 -2.38
C SER A 340 -8.92 -18.38 -2.18
N ALA A 341 -9.68 -17.76 -3.10
CA ALA A 341 -10.13 -16.38 -2.93
C ALA A 341 -10.97 -16.20 -1.65
N TYR A 342 -11.88 -17.13 -1.36
CA TYR A 342 -12.66 -17.13 -0.11
C TYR A 342 -11.81 -17.50 1.11
N ALA A 343 -10.93 -18.48 1.00
CA ALA A 343 -10.01 -18.84 2.10
C ALA A 343 -9.12 -17.66 2.50
N PHE A 344 -8.59 -16.92 1.52
CA PHE A 344 -7.78 -15.73 1.74
C PHE A 344 -8.61 -14.58 2.32
N ARG A 345 -9.88 -14.49 1.94
CA ARG A 345 -10.80 -13.51 2.51
C ARG A 345 -11.00 -13.76 4.02
N PHE A 346 -11.31 -15.00 4.40
CA PHE A 346 -11.55 -15.36 5.80
C PHE A 346 -10.28 -15.27 6.66
N VAL A 347 -9.12 -15.71 6.17
CA VAL A 347 -7.87 -15.56 6.92
C VAL A 347 -7.46 -14.08 7.07
N GLY A 348 -7.83 -13.23 6.10
CA GLY A 348 -7.67 -11.77 6.22
C GLY A 348 -8.54 -11.14 7.31
N GLU A 349 -9.75 -11.66 7.53
CA GLU A 349 -10.62 -11.25 8.64
C GLU A 349 -10.07 -11.72 9.99
N TRP A 350 -9.57 -12.96 10.07
CA TRP A 350 -8.87 -13.44 11.26
C TRP A 350 -7.63 -12.58 11.57
N LEU A 351 -6.84 -12.19 10.57
CA LEU A 351 -5.70 -11.28 10.77
C LEU A 351 -6.12 -9.89 11.26
N LYS A 352 -7.31 -9.41 10.91
CA LYS A 352 -7.86 -8.15 11.46
C LYS A 352 -8.16 -8.28 12.95
N TRP A 353 -8.71 -9.43 13.38
CA TRP A 353 -8.86 -9.76 14.79
C TRP A 353 -7.50 -9.82 15.49
N LEU A 354 -6.52 -10.54 14.92
CA LEU A 354 -5.18 -10.70 15.49
C LEU A 354 -4.49 -9.34 15.67
N TYR A 355 -4.61 -8.43 14.68
CA TYR A 355 -4.07 -7.07 14.82
C TYR A 355 -4.68 -6.32 16.01
N THR A 356 -5.99 -6.45 16.23
CA THR A 356 -6.68 -5.83 17.36
C THR A 356 -6.19 -6.41 18.69
N ASP A 357 -6.12 -7.74 18.80
CA ASP A 357 -5.65 -8.45 20.00
C ASP A 357 -4.20 -8.06 20.34
N VAL A 358 -3.29 -8.14 19.36
CA VAL A 358 -1.89 -7.75 19.54
C VAL A 358 -1.77 -6.30 19.95
N THR A 359 -2.53 -5.39 19.34
CA THR A 359 -2.49 -3.96 19.70
C THR A 359 -2.92 -3.72 21.14
N GLN A 360 -3.97 -4.39 21.61
CA GLN A 360 -4.46 -4.28 22.99
C GLN A 360 -3.42 -4.84 23.99
N ARG A 361 -2.85 -6.01 23.71
CA ARG A 361 -1.79 -6.61 24.55
C ARG A 361 -0.56 -5.74 24.63
N LEU A 362 -0.13 -5.19 23.49
CA LEU A 362 0.99 -4.27 23.38
C LEU A 362 0.80 -3.01 24.24
N GLN A 363 -0.41 -2.45 24.28
CA GLN A 363 -0.74 -1.31 25.16
C GLN A 363 -0.66 -1.68 26.65
N ALA A 364 -0.94 -2.94 26.99
CA ALA A 364 -0.81 -3.49 28.34
C ALA A 364 0.63 -3.97 28.66
N ASN A 365 1.61 -3.71 27.79
CA ASN A 365 2.99 -4.23 27.89
C ASN A 365 3.08 -5.77 27.91
N ASP A 366 2.10 -6.47 27.33
CA ASP A 366 2.14 -7.90 27.08
C ASP A 366 2.71 -8.18 25.67
N PHE A 367 3.88 -8.82 25.64
CA PHE A 367 4.60 -9.17 24.40
C PHE A 367 4.60 -10.68 24.12
N SER A 368 3.89 -11.47 24.93
CA SER A 368 3.96 -12.93 24.91
C SER A 368 3.57 -13.53 23.55
N THR A 369 2.59 -12.94 22.86
CA THR A 369 2.09 -13.41 21.56
C THR A 369 2.80 -12.78 20.36
N LEU A 370 3.72 -11.83 20.59
CA LEU A 370 4.38 -11.08 19.51
C LEU A 370 5.22 -11.97 18.58
N PRO A 371 5.99 -12.97 19.07
CA PRO A 371 6.73 -13.88 18.19
C PRO A 371 5.83 -14.66 17.23
N GLU A 372 4.71 -15.19 17.73
CA GLU A 372 3.72 -15.91 16.94
C GLU A 372 3.05 -14.98 15.93
N ALA A 373 2.57 -13.81 16.37
CA ALA A 373 1.94 -12.83 15.49
C ALA A 373 2.88 -12.42 14.35
N HIS A 374 4.17 -12.24 14.63
CA HIS A 374 5.16 -11.94 13.61
C HIS A 374 5.32 -13.08 12.60
N ALA A 375 5.46 -14.32 13.07
CA ALA A 375 5.62 -15.50 12.22
C ALA A 375 4.38 -15.74 11.34
N CYS A 376 3.18 -15.73 11.94
CA CYS A 376 1.92 -15.93 11.26
C CYS A 376 1.67 -14.86 10.18
N THR A 377 1.85 -13.59 10.51
CA THR A 377 1.65 -12.50 9.54
C THR A 377 2.67 -12.53 8.40
N ALA A 378 3.93 -12.90 8.67
CA ALA A 378 4.95 -13.06 7.64
C ALA A 378 4.62 -14.24 6.69
N GLY A 379 4.31 -15.41 7.27
CA GLY A 379 3.98 -16.62 6.54
C GLY A 379 2.74 -16.47 5.68
N LEU A 380 1.64 -15.93 6.24
CA LEU A 380 0.39 -15.71 5.52
C LEU A 380 0.55 -14.67 4.41
N LYS A 381 1.30 -13.58 4.65
CA LYS A 381 1.64 -12.63 3.60
C LYS A 381 2.36 -13.33 2.45
N SER A 382 3.36 -14.16 2.74
CA SER A 382 4.12 -14.90 1.72
C SER A 382 3.24 -15.87 0.93
N LEU A 383 2.48 -16.71 1.64
CA LEU A 383 1.62 -17.74 1.07
C LEU A 383 0.55 -17.16 0.15
N THR A 384 -0.22 -16.19 0.64
CA THR A 384 -1.37 -15.63 -0.09
C THR A 384 -0.93 -14.82 -1.30
N THR A 385 0.14 -14.05 -1.20
CA THR A 385 0.67 -13.28 -2.34
C THR A 385 1.26 -14.21 -3.41
N THR A 386 1.98 -15.26 -3.01
CA THR A 386 2.54 -16.25 -3.96
C THR A 386 1.43 -16.99 -4.70
N ALA A 387 0.43 -17.49 -3.98
CA ALA A 387 -0.70 -18.21 -4.58
C ALA A 387 -1.54 -17.31 -5.50
N THR A 388 -1.72 -16.03 -5.13
CA THR A 388 -2.46 -15.05 -5.95
C THR A 388 -1.72 -14.65 -7.23
N ALA A 389 -0.38 -14.59 -7.18
CA ALA A 389 0.44 -14.27 -8.35
C ALA A 389 0.48 -15.38 -9.41
N VAL A 390 -0.14 -16.54 -9.15
CA VAL A 390 -0.17 -17.74 -10.00
C VAL A 390 1.25 -18.17 -10.38
N ARG A 391 1.93 -18.85 -9.45
CA ARG A 391 3.05 -19.70 -9.85
C ARG A 391 2.48 -21.06 -10.23
N ASP A 392 2.54 -21.39 -11.52
CA ASP A 392 2.43 -22.77 -11.96
C ASP A 392 3.59 -23.54 -11.31
N ASN A 393 3.30 -24.28 -10.24
CA ASN A 393 4.17 -25.38 -9.82
C ASN A 393 3.87 -26.54 -10.77
N TYR A 394 4.51 -26.53 -11.95
CA TYR A 394 4.73 -27.75 -12.70
C TYR A 394 5.78 -28.60 -11.99
#